data_AF-A0A849IRV3-F1
#
_entry.id   AF-A0A849IRV3-F1
#
_cell.length_a   1.000
_cell.length_b   1.000
_cell.length_c   1.000
_cell.angle_alpha   90.00
_cell.angle_beta   90.00
_cell.angle_gamma   90.00
#
_symmetry.space_group_name_H-M   'P 1'
#
loop_
_entity.id
_entity.type
_entity.pdbx_description
1 polymer ?
#
loop_
_entity_poly.entity_id
_entity_poly.type
_entity_poly.pdbx_seq_one_letter_code
_entity_poly.pdbx_strand_id
1 'polypeptide(L)'
;MRRDGSARDQEEDIPYFPTYEEIASELLEGLEVAGLLVQDVGHELEPSTGERTFQCVVRLPSSDPPHRYLGTMHFHWDALLTYVGTYGPGSECDLYHDDDEPCSHGGAQPHPGVELVAEYDLGDGGYELRELGEVQAWIDTVETLLARALPAQDGRVVHLGLAIRDGNIWVDRFVAEQAWYLDLSESPDLTLICRAVEATLKVTPSLADRLPL
;
A
#
# COMPACT_ATOMS: atom_id res chain seq x y z
N MET A 1 -18.40 -50.30 -34.17
CA MET A 1 -19.21 -49.06 -34.15
C MET A 1 -19.85 -48.93 -32.78
N ARG A 2 -19.33 -47.99 -31.98
CA ARG A 2 -19.95 -47.23 -30.88
C ARG A 2 -18.88 -46.92 -29.83
N ARG A 3 -18.39 -45.67 -29.92
CA ARG A 3 -17.78 -44.90 -28.83
C ARG A 3 -18.84 -44.73 -27.74
N ASP A 4 -18.42 -44.72 -26.49
CA ASP A 4 -18.39 -43.48 -25.70
C ASP A 4 -17.75 -43.75 -24.35
N GLY A 5 -16.51 -43.27 -24.22
CA GLY A 5 -15.98 -42.86 -22.95
C GLY A 5 -16.47 -41.46 -22.69
N SER A 6 -17.34 -41.28 -21.69
CA SER A 6 -17.53 -39.98 -21.07
C SER A 6 -16.44 -39.87 -20.00
N ALA A 7 -15.29 -39.34 -20.41
CA ALA A 7 -14.40 -38.66 -19.48
C ALA A 7 -15.25 -37.61 -18.77
N ARG A 8 -15.36 -37.76 -17.45
CA ARG A 8 -15.84 -36.67 -16.60
C ARG A 8 -14.83 -35.54 -16.80
N ASP A 9 -15.28 -34.42 -17.31
CA ASP A 9 -14.58 -33.15 -17.16
C ASP A 9 -14.33 -32.96 -15.66
N GLN A 10 -13.12 -33.29 -15.24
CA GLN A 10 -12.55 -32.69 -14.05
C GLN A 10 -12.29 -31.25 -14.49
N GLU A 11 -13.22 -30.34 -14.17
CA GLU A 11 -12.83 -28.96 -13.93
C GLU A 11 -11.70 -29.04 -12.90
N GLU A 12 -10.47 -28.97 -13.38
CA GLU A 12 -9.33 -28.73 -12.51
C GLU A 12 -9.68 -27.46 -11.73
N ASP A 13 -9.70 -27.53 -10.40
CA ASP A 13 -9.80 -26.35 -9.53
C ASP A 13 -8.62 -25.45 -9.90
N ILE A 14 -8.82 -24.55 -10.87
CA ILE A 14 -7.82 -23.54 -11.22
C ILE A 14 -7.71 -22.68 -9.96
N PRO A 15 -6.53 -22.62 -9.31
CA PRO A 15 -6.37 -21.80 -8.13
C PRO A 15 -6.71 -20.36 -8.50
N TYR A 16 -7.67 -19.79 -7.78
CA TYR A 16 -8.12 -18.42 -7.96
C TYR A 16 -6.95 -17.47 -7.69
N PHE A 17 -6.69 -16.58 -8.64
CA PHE A 17 -5.69 -15.54 -8.53
C PHE A 17 -6.39 -14.19 -8.68
N PRO A 18 -6.40 -13.32 -7.66
CA PRO A 18 -7.10 -12.05 -7.74
C PRO A 18 -6.43 -11.14 -8.78
N THR A 19 -7.26 -10.40 -9.49
CA THR A 19 -6.83 -9.37 -10.44
C THR A 19 -6.50 -8.07 -9.72
N TYR A 20 -5.72 -7.22 -10.38
CA TYR A 20 -5.45 -5.85 -9.91
C TYR A 20 -6.76 -5.09 -9.63
N GLU A 21 -7.74 -5.22 -10.52
CA GLU A 21 -9.04 -4.56 -10.42
C GLU A 21 -9.83 -5.02 -9.19
N GLU A 22 -9.80 -6.32 -8.89
CA GLU A 22 -10.44 -6.88 -7.69
C GLU A 22 -9.78 -6.33 -6.42
N ILE A 23 -8.45 -6.37 -6.32
CA ILE A 23 -7.73 -5.83 -5.15
C ILE A 23 -7.98 -4.33 -4.99
N ALA A 24 -7.92 -3.56 -6.07
CA ALA A 24 -8.19 -2.12 -6.01
C ALA A 24 -9.63 -1.82 -5.59
N SER A 25 -10.62 -2.54 -6.14
CA SER A 25 -12.04 -2.34 -5.81
C SER A 25 -12.33 -2.73 -4.36
N GLU A 26 -11.86 -3.90 -3.93
CA GLU A 26 -12.05 -4.38 -2.55
C GLU A 26 -11.37 -3.45 -1.54
N LEU A 27 -10.20 -2.89 -1.87
CA LEU A 27 -9.53 -1.91 -1.03
C LEU A 27 -10.38 -0.63 -0.89
N LEU A 28 -10.84 -0.06 -2.02
CA LEU A 28 -11.66 1.15 -2.03
C LEU A 28 -12.96 0.94 -1.23
N GLU A 29 -13.67 -0.15 -1.47
CA GLU A 29 -14.89 -0.52 -0.74
C GLU A 29 -14.60 -0.73 0.76
N GLY A 30 -13.52 -1.43 1.08
CA GLY A 30 -13.12 -1.67 2.47
C GLY A 30 -12.81 -0.38 3.23
N LEU A 31 -12.22 0.61 2.57
CA LEU A 31 -11.94 1.94 3.15
C LEU A 31 -13.22 2.72 3.42
N GLU A 32 -14.17 2.71 2.48
CA GLU A 32 -15.48 3.33 2.68
C GLU A 32 -16.29 2.65 3.80
N VAL A 33 -16.27 1.32 3.85
CA VAL A 33 -16.90 0.52 4.92
C VAL A 33 -16.25 0.79 6.28
N ALA A 34 -14.94 1.03 6.31
CA ALA A 34 -14.23 1.48 7.51
C ALA A 34 -14.57 2.93 7.91
N GLY A 35 -15.39 3.65 7.13
CA GLY A 35 -15.86 4.98 7.44
C GLY A 35 -14.90 6.09 7.00
N LEU A 36 -13.97 5.81 6.10
CA LEU A 36 -13.05 6.79 5.52
C LEU A 36 -13.66 7.44 4.27
N LEU A 37 -13.26 8.69 4.01
CA LEU A 37 -13.51 9.33 2.72
C LEU A 37 -12.33 9.06 1.80
N VAL A 38 -12.59 8.41 0.67
CA VAL A 38 -11.61 8.20 -0.39
C VAL A 38 -11.58 9.40 -1.34
N GLN A 39 -10.37 9.81 -1.72
CA GLN A 39 -10.08 10.94 -2.59
C GLN A 39 -8.92 10.60 -3.53
N ASP A 40 -8.79 11.36 -4.63
CA ASP A 40 -7.62 11.36 -5.52
C ASP A 40 -7.12 9.95 -5.89
N VAL A 41 -8.06 9.11 -6.35
CA VAL A 41 -7.75 7.75 -6.80
C VAL A 41 -7.01 7.81 -8.14
N GLY A 42 -5.82 7.22 -8.17
CA GLY A 42 -4.96 7.15 -9.33
C GLY A 42 -4.64 5.69 -9.69
N HIS A 43 -4.69 5.41 -10.99
CA HIS A 43 -4.25 4.16 -11.57
C HIS A 43 -3.28 4.48 -12.69
N GLU A 44 -2.09 3.88 -12.65
CA GLU A 44 -1.08 4.01 -13.69
C GLU A 44 -0.77 2.63 -14.25
N LEU A 45 -0.60 2.55 -15.57
CA LEU A 45 -0.14 1.37 -16.29
C LEU A 45 1.05 1.83 -17.13
N GLU A 46 2.21 1.20 -16.92
CA GLU A 46 3.37 1.37 -17.78
C GLU A 46 3.19 0.46 -19.01
N PRO A 47 2.88 1.00 -20.20
CA PRO A 47 2.48 0.17 -21.34
C PRO A 47 3.61 -0.70 -21.89
N SER A 48 4.87 -0.32 -21.65
CA SER A 48 6.04 -1.07 -22.12
C SER A 48 6.30 -2.34 -21.31
N THR A 49 6.00 -2.30 -20.01
CA THR A 49 6.29 -3.42 -19.10
C THR A 49 5.03 -4.16 -18.65
N GLY A 50 3.86 -3.51 -18.64
CA GLY A 50 2.64 -4.04 -18.04
C GLY A 50 2.58 -3.89 -16.51
N GLU A 51 3.54 -3.18 -15.91
CA GLU A 51 3.51 -2.80 -14.50
C GLU A 51 2.36 -1.84 -14.22
N ARG A 52 1.74 -1.97 -13.04
CA ARG A 52 0.64 -1.09 -12.65
C ARG A 52 0.88 -0.53 -11.27
N THR A 53 0.44 0.70 -11.05
CA THR A 53 0.47 1.34 -9.74
C THR A 53 -0.94 1.78 -9.38
N PHE A 54 -1.33 1.49 -8.16
CA PHE A 54 -2.53 2.04 -7.54
C PHE A 54 -2.12 3.08 -6.50
N GLN A 55 -2.87 4.18 -6.41
CA GLN A 55 -2.80 5.11 -5.31
C GLN A 55 -4.18 5.65 -4.95
N CYS A 56 -4.43 5.92 -3.68
CA CYS A 56 -5.56 6.73 -3.25
C CYS A 56 -5.23 7.51 -1.98
N VAL A 57 -5.85 8.68 -1.84
CA VAL A 57 -5.80 9.49 -0.62
C VAL A 57 -7.04 9.21 0.22
N VAL A 58 -6.87 9.02 1.52
CA VAL A 58 -7.96 8.77 2.46
C VAL A 58 -7.91 9.73 3.64
N ARG A 59 -9.10 10.06 4.16
CA ARG A 59 -9.25 10.93 5.33
C ARG A 59 -10.45 10.56 6.17
N LEU A 60 -10.48 11.07 7.41
CA LEU A 60 -11.67 10.98 8.25
C LEU A 60 -12.77 11.96 7.77
N PRO A 61 -14.06 11.59 7.81
CA PRO A 61 -15.17 12.46 7.42
C PRO A 61 -15.27 13.77 8.21
N SER A 62 -14.80 13.77 9.46
CA SER A 62 -14.79 14.93 10.35
C SER A 62 -13.47 15.01 11.12
N SER A 63 -12.43 15.51 10.50
CA SER A 63 -11.38 16.22 11.26
C SER A 63 -11.72 17.71 11.20
N ASP A 64 -11.44 18.50 12.24
CA ASP A 64 -11.45 19.97 12.14
C ASP A 64 -10.06 20.42 12.63
N PRO A 65 -9.21 21.02 11.77
CA PRO A 65 -9.46 21.29 10.35
C PRO A 65 -9.53 19.99 9.52
N PRO A 66 -10.52 19.82 8.61
CA PRO A 66 -10.78 18.57 7.86
C PRO A 66 -9.75 18.18 6.81
N HIS A 67 -8.62 18.88 6.77
CA HIS A 67 -7.73 18.92 5.61
C HIS A 67 -6.27 18.61 5.95
N ARG A 68 -5.92 18.54 7.24
CA ARG A 68 -4.52 18.45 7.64
C ARG A 68 -3.99 17.02 7.67
N TYR A 69 -4.84 16.05 8.03
CA TYR A 69 -4.41 14.67 8.22
C TYR A 69 -5.01 13.79 7.14
N LEU A 70 -4.13 13.23 6.32
CA LEU A 70 -4.45 12.31 5.25
C LEU A 70 -3.58 11.07 5.35
N GLY A 71 -4.07 9.98 4.80
CA GLY A 71 -3.30 8.78 4.51
C GLY A 71 -3.21 8.60 3.01
N THR A 72 -2.04 8.32 2.47
CA THR A 72 -1.87 7.91 1.08
C THR A 72 -1.64 6.41 1.06
N MET A 73 -2.54 5.67 0.43
CA MET A 73 -2.37 4.24 0.21
C MET A 73 -1.90 4.00 -1.20
N HIS A 74 -0.94 3.09 -1.37
CA HIS A 74 -0.46 2.70 -2.68
C HIS A 74 0.01 1.26 -2.68
N PHE A 75 -0.08 0.62 -3.84
CA PHE A 75 0.55 -0.67 -4.09
C PHE A 75 1.06 -0.73 -5.52
N HIS A 76 2.15 -1.48 -5.68
CA HIS A 76 2.71 -1.79 -6.99
C HIS A 76 2.28 -3.19 -7.42
N TRP A 77 1.95 -3.33 -8.69
CA TRP A 77 1.52 -4.56 -9.31
C TRP A 77 2.52 -4.95 -10.39
N ASP A 78 3.26 -6.01 -10.11
CA ASP A 78 4.30 -6.52 -10.99
C ASP A 78 3.71 -6.95 -12.34
N ALA A 79 4.47 -6.71 -13.41
CA ALA A 79 4.09 -7.03 -14.78
C ALA A 79 3.66 -8.50 -14.96
N LEU A 80 4.38 -9.45 -14.36
CA LEU A 80 4.07 -10.87 -14.47
C LEU A 80 2.68 -11.18 -13.90
N LEU A 81 2.27 -10.49 -12.84
CA LEU A 81 0.93 -10.63 -12.27
C LEU A 81 -0.15 -10.08 -13.21
N THR A 82 0.12 -9.01 -13.95
CA THR A 82 -0.78 -8.49 -15.00
C THR A 82 -0.99 -9.55 -16.09
N TYR A 83 0.09 -10.16 -16.58
CA TYR A 83 0.00 -11.19 -17.62
C TYR A 83 -0.69 -12.46 -17.13
N VAL A 84 -0.38 -12.93 -15.91
CA VAL A 84 -1.07 -14.07 -15.28
C VAL A 84 -2.56 -13.80 -15.08
N GLY A 85 -2.94 -12.61 -14.60
CA GLY A 85 -4.34 -12.24 -14.45
C GLY A 85 -5.09 -12.11 -15.78
N THR A 86 -4.41 -11.73 -16.85
CA THR A 86 -5.02 -11.52 -18.18
C THR A 86 -5.12 -12.81 -18.99
N TYR A 87 -4.07 -13.63 -18.97
CA TYR A 87 -3.90 -14.78 -19.87
C TYR A 87 -3.94 -16.14 -19.15
N GLY A 88 -3.92 -16.13 -17.82
CA GLY A 88 -4.05 -17.30 -16.96
C GLY A 88 -2.73 -17.79 -16.34
N PRO A 89 -2.79 -18.76 -15.41
CA PRO A 89 -1.61 -19.33 -14.77
C PRO A 89 -0.61 -19.93 -15.77
N GLY A 90 0.68 -19.66 -15.57
CA GLY A 90 1.75 -20.18 -16.44
C GLY A 90 2.01 -19.36 -17.70
N SER A 91 1.39 -18.19 -17.83
CA SER A 91 1.69 -17.24 -18.91
C SER A 91 3.15 -16.76 -18.84
N GLU A 92 3.82 -16.73 -19.99
CA GLU A 92 5.20 -16.27 -20.13
C GLU A 92 5.22 -14.79 -20.53
N CYS A 93 5.79 -13.92 -19.69
CA CYS A 93 5.97 -12.48 -19.98
C CYS A 93 6.75 -12.27 -21.28
N ASP A 94 7.75 -13.11 -21.54
CA ASP A 94 8.66 -13.06 -22.69
C ASP A 94 7.94 -12.94 -24.04
N LEU A 95 6.72 -13.46 -24.15
CA LEU A 95 5.93 -13.42 -25.37
C LEU A 95 5.31 -12.03 -25.68
N TYR A 96 5.37 -11.11 -24.72
CA TYR A 96 4.71 -9.81 -24.77
C TYR A 96 5.66 -8.61 -24.67
N HIS A 97 6.96 -8.86 -24.50
CA HIS A 97 8.00 -7.84 -24.64
C HIS A 97 8.41 -7.69 -26.11
N ASP A 98 9.04 -6.56 -26.45
CA ASP A 98 9.68 -6.40 -27.76
C ASP A 98 10.80 -7.45 -27.92
N ASP A 99 10.97 -7.98 -29.14
CA ASP A 99 11.93 -9.07 -29.45
C ASP A 99 13.39 -8.77 -29.01
N ASP A 100 13.74 -7.48 -28.87
CA ASP A 100 15.07 -6.99 -28.48
C ASP A 100 15.20 -6.69 -26.98
N GLU A 101 14.12 -6.79 -26.20
CA GLU A 101 14.09 -6.54 -24.76
C GLU A 101 13.93 -7.86 -23.99
N PRO A 102 14.99 -8.37 -23.33
CA PRO A 102 14.88 -9.60 -22.56
C PRO A 102 13.96 -9.38 -21.36
N CYS A 103 12.95 -10.24 -21.16
CA CYS A 103 12.08 -10.15 -19.99
C CYS A 103 12.93 -10.28 -18.71
N SER A 104 12.71 -9.35 -17.78
CA SER A 104 13.35 -9.35 -16.46
C SER A 104 12.92 -10.55 -15.60
N HIS A 105 11.77 -11.17 -15.90
CA HIS A 105 11.24 -12.35 -15.21
C HIS A 105 11.63 -13.69 -15.84
N GLY A 106 12.54 -13.74 -16.83
CA GLY A 106 12.86 -14.96 -17.59
C GLY A 106 12.97 -16.25 -16.75
N GLY A 107 11.94 -17.11 -16.83
CA GLY A 107 11.83 -18.38 -16.10
C GLY A 107 11.54 -18.29 -14.59
N ALA A 108 11.30 -17.09 -14.05
CA ALA A 108 10.86 -16.88 -12.68
C ALA A 108 9.44 -17.42 -12.48
N GLN A 109 9.18 -18.05 -11.34
CA GLN A 109 7.80 -18.30 -10.93
C GLN A 109 7.19 -16.98 -10.45
N PRO A 110 5.92 -16.69 -10.79
CA PRO A 110 5.22 -15.54 -10.23
C PRO A 110 5.28 -15.65 -8.71
N HIS A 111 5.84 -14.63 -8.05
CA HIS A 111 5.62 -14.46 -6.63
C HIS A 111 4.26 -13.77 -6.47
N PRO A 112 3.23 -14.45 -5.95
CA PRO A 112 1.88 -13.93 -5.86
C PRO A 112 1.79 -12.96 -4.67
N GLY A 113 2.54 -11.87 -4.72
CA GLY A 113 2.77 -10.99 -3.59
C GLY A 113 2.63 -9.54 -3.98
N VAL A 114 1.84 -8.79 -3.24
CA VAL A 114 1.74 -7.34 -3.40
C VAL A 114 2.02 -6.68 -2.06
N GLU A 115 2.95 -5.73 -2.06
CA GLU A 115 3.15 -4.86 -0.91
C GLU A 115 2.18 -3.68 -1.00
N LEU A 116 1.28 -3.59 -0.02
CA LEU A 116 0.38 -2.47 0.18
C LEU A 116 0.97 -1.56 1.26
N VAL A 117 1.15 -0.29 0.95
CA VAL A 117 1.74 0.70 1.86
C VAL A 117 0.72 1.78 2.14
N ALA A 118 0.56 2.13 3.41
CA ALA A 118 -0.12 3.34 3.85
C ALA A 118 0.89 4.32 4.45
N GLU A 119 0.94 5.52 3.89
CA GLU A 119 1.74 6.63 4.36
C GLU A 119 0.83 7.64 5.07
N TYR A 120 1.22 8.11 6.26
CA TYR A 120 0.48 9.08 7.06
C TYR A 120 1.33 10.32 7.29
N ASP A 121 0.83 11.46 6.86
CA ASP A 121 1.44 12.75 7.20
C ASP A 121 1.12 13.10 8.66
N LEU A 122 2.16 13.18 9.50
CA LEU A 122 2.04 13.47 10.92
C LEU A 122 2.10 14.97 11.23
N GLY A 123 2.31 15.83 10.22
CA GLY A 123 2.23 17.28 10.34
C GLY A 123 3.15 18.04 9.38
N ASP A 124 2.85 19.33 9.21
CA ASP A 124 3.39 20.23 8.18
C ASP A 124 4.92 20.51 8.22
N GLY A 125 5.67 19.83 9.09
CA GLY A 125 7.07 20.15 9.37
C GLY A 125 7.26 21.59 9.82
N GLY A 126 8.41 22.17 9.50
CA GLY A 126 8.73 23.58 9.79
C GLY A 126 9.31 23.83 11.18
N TYR A 127 9.84 22.80 11.84
CA TYR A 127 10.43 22.94 13.18
C TYR A 127 11.94 22.95 13.11
N GLU A 128 12.55 23.92 13.77
CA GLU A 128 14.00 23.99 13.93
C GLU A 128 14.46 22.97 14.97
N LEU A 129 15.37 22.06 14.58
CA LEU A 129 16.03 21.14 15.49
C LEU A 129 17.12 21.87 16.26
N ARG A 130 16.99 21.88 17.60
CA ARG A 130 17.99 22.46 18.50
C ARG A 130 19.03 21.43 18.89
N GLU A 131 18.60 20.18 19.06
CA GLU A 131 19.48 19.05 19.34
C GLU A 131 18.96 17.75 18.73
N LEU A 132 19.87 16.86 18.33
CA LEU A 132 19.51 15.57 17.71
C LEU A 132 18.71 14.65 18.66
N GLY A 133 18.82 14.85 19.98
CA GLY A 133 18.06 14.09 20.97
C GLY A 133 16.54 14.34 20.92
N GLU A 134 16.11 15.49 20.40
CA GLU A 134 14.70 15.82 20.21
C GLU A 134 14.03 14.85 19.22
N VAL A 135 14.75 14.48 18.16
CA VAL A 135 14.25 13.56 17.13
C VAL A 135 13.89 12.20 17.72
N GLN A 136 14.75 11.63 18.57
CA GLN A 136 14.48 10.33 19.18
C GLN A 136 13.24 10.38 20.07
N ALA A 137 13.08 11.43 20.88
CA ALA A 137 11.91 11.57 21.74
C ALA A 137 10.59 11.70 20.94
N TRP A 138 10.64 12.32 19.75
CA TRP A 138 9.49 12.40 18.85
C TRP A 138 9.16 11.06 18.23
N ILE A 139 10.17 10.33 17.72
CA ILE A 139 10.00 8.98 17.20
C ILE A 139 9.36 8.08 18.27
N ASP A 140 9.92 8.06 19.49
CA ASP A 140 9.40 7.23 20.60
C ASP A 140 7.93 7.58 20.93
N THR A 141 7.57 8.86 20.87
CA THR A 141 6.20 9.34 21.10
C THR A 141 5.24 8.84 20.01
N VAL A 142 5.66 8.95 18.74
CA VAL A 142 4.90 8.50 17.58
C VAL A 142 4.71 6.99 17.64
N GLU A 143 5.79 6.23 17.81
CA GLU A 143 5.75 4.77 17.91
C GLU A 143 4.83 4.31 19.05
N THR A 144 4.93 4.93 20.22
CA THR A 144 4.08 4.61 21.38
C THR A 144 2.59 4.82 21.08
N LEU A 145 2.24 5.91 20.39
CA LEU A 145 0.85 6.26 20.08
C LEU A 145 0.30 5.39 18.95
N LEU A 146 1.09 5.14 17.91
CA LEU A 146 0.74 4.20 16.85
C LEU A 146 0.58 2.78 17.39
N ALA A 147 1.44 2.33 18.31
CA ALA A 147 1.33 1.00 18.93
C ALA A 147 0.06 0.83 19.78
N ARG A 148 -0.52 1.92 20.28
CA ARG A 148 -1.82 1.90 20.97
C ARG A 148 -2.99 1.80 20.00
N ALA A 149 -2.89 2.46 18.85
CA ALA A 149 -3.91 2.39 17.80
C ALA A 149 -3.88 1.01 17.11
N LEU A 150 -2.68 0.49 16.88
CA LEU A 150 -2.40 -0.75 16.17
C LEU A 150 -1.30 -1.55 16.88
N PRO A 151 -1.69 -2.48 17.77
CA PRO A 151 -0.74 -3.36 18.44
C PRO A 151 -0.12 -4.34 17.44
N ALA A 152 1.20 -4.52 17.52
CA ALA A 152 1.94 -5.62 16.89
C ALA A 152 1.69 -5.80 15.39
N GLN A 153 2.00 -4.78 14.60
CA GLN A 153 2.14 -4.88 13.14
C GLN A 153 3.61 -4.72 12.78
N ASP A 154 4.17 -5.69 12.06
CA ASP A 154 5.49 -5.55 11.43
C ASP A 154 5.39 -4.55 10.27
N GLY A 155 6.53 -4.05 9.77
CA GLY A 155 6.54 -3.15 8.60
C GLY A 155 6.17 -1.69 8.87
N ARG A 156 6.13 -1.28 10.15
CA ARG A 156 6.00 0.13 10.52
C ARG A 156 7.36 0.83 10.45
N VAL A 157 7.41 1.96 9.78
CA VAL A 157 8.60 2.82 9.72
C VAL A 157 8.19 4.27 9.96
N VAL A 158 9.06 5.04 10.61
CA VAL A 158 8.85 6.46 10.85
C VAL A 158 9.97 7.22 10.15
N HIS A 159 9.61 8.10 9.22
CA HIS A 159 10.54 8.87 8.40
C HIS A 159 10.52 10.34 8.80
N LEU A 160 11.72 10.92 8.90
CA LEU A 160 11.90 12.36 9.07
C LEU A 160 12.70 12.92 7.91
N GLY A 161 12.12 13.87 7.19
CA GLY A 161 12.82 14.72 6.25
C GLY A 161 13.52 15.86 7.00
N LEU A 162 14.81 16.04 6.72
CA LEU A 162 15.63 17.10 7.29
C LEU A 162 16.12 18.04 6.20
N ALA A 163 15.99 19.34 6.44
CA ALA A 163 16.48 20.39 5.55
C ALA A 163 17.39 21.36 6.30
N ILE A 164 18.40 21.91 5.63
CA ILE A 164 19.23 22.98 6.19
C ILE A 164 18.72 24.32 5.64
N ARG A 165 18.37 25.25 6.53
CA ARG A 165 17.94 26.61 6.18
C ARG A 165 18.63 27.61 7.09
N ASP A 166 19.30 28.59 6.49
CA ASP A 166 20.04 29.66 7.19
C ASP A 166 21.06 29.16 8.24
N GLY A 167 21.66 27.98 8.00
CA GLY A 167 22.64 27.37 8.90
C GLY A 167 22.05 26.49 10.01
N ASN A 168 20.72 26.41 10.11
CA ASN A 168 20.01 25.59 11.08
C ASN A 168 19.40 24.36 10.40
N ILE A 169 19.20 23.28 11.17
CA ILE A 169 18.56 22.05 10.70
C ILE A 169 17.06 22.15 11.02
N TRP A 170 16.23 21.82 10.05
CA TRP A 170 14.76 21.86 10.15
C TRP A 170 14.19 20.50 9.82
N VAL A 171 13.12 20.10 10.51
CA VAL A 171 12.27 18.99 10.06
C VAL A 171 11.28 19.54 9.06
N ASP A 172 11.33 19.08 7.82
CA ASP A 172 10.42 19.53 6.75
C ASP A 172 9.27 18.55 6.49
N ARG A 173 9.46 17.28 6.85
CA ARG A 173 8.46 16.22 6.67
C ARG A 173 8.55 15.24 7.83
N PHE A 174 7.40 14.83 8.34
CA PHE A 174 7.32 13.80 9.36
C PHE A 174 6.20 12.81 9.01
N VAL A 175 6.61 11.59 8.67
CA VAL A 175 5.72 10.59 8.09
C VAL A 175 5.82 9.29 8.86
N ALA A 176 4.68 8.62 9.04
CA ALA A 176 4.65 7.21 9.41
C ALA A 176 4.22 6.39 8.20
N GLU A 177 4.91 5.28 7.96
CA GLU A 177 4.55 4.28 6.97
C GLU A 177 4.17 2.99 7.67
N GLN A 178 3.18 2.31 7.09
CA GLN A 178 2.80 0.96 7.46
C GLN A 178 2.66 0.14 6.18
N ALA A 179 3.48 -0.90 6.05
CA ALA A 179 3.42 -1.85 4.95
C ALA A 179 2.72 -3.15 5.37
N TRP A 180 2.01 -3.76 4.42
CA TRP A 180 1.44 -5.10 4.51
C TRP A 180 1.79 -5.88 3.26
N TYR A 181 2.30 -7.09 3.44
CA TYR A 181 2.47 -8.02 2.33
C TYR A 181 1.20 -8.84 2.16
N LEU A 182 0.57 -8.73 0.99
CA LEU A 182 -0.60 -9.50 0.60
C LEU A 182 -0.14 -10.75 -0.16
N ASP A 183 -0.37 -11.91 0.42
CA ASP A 183 -0.21 -13.18 -0.28
C ASP A 183 -1.47 -13.45 -1.12
N LEU A 184 -1.33 -13.36 -2.43
CA LEU A 184 -2.39 -13.52 -3.42
C LEU A 184 -2.59 -15.00 -3.82
N SER A 185 -1.88 -15.94 -3.22
CA SER A 185 -2.22 -17.36 -3.34
C SER A 185 -3.50 -17.72 -2.58
N GLU A 186 -3.95 -16.82 -1.70
CA GLU A 186 -5.23 -16.85 -1.00
C GLU A 186 -5.97 -15.52 -1.23
N SER A 187 -7.27 -15.46 -0.91
CA SER A 187 -8.00 -14.19 -0.94
C SER A 187 -7.53 -13.33 0.23
N PRO A 188 -6.89 -12.16 0.02
CA PRO A 188 -6.41 -11.33 1.11
C PRO A 188 -7.57 -10.73 1.90
N ASP A 189 -7.48 -10.71 3.24
CA ASP A 189 -8.46 -10.00 4.08
C ASP A 189 -8.06 -8.53 4.22
N LEU A 190 -8.55 -7.70 3.30
CA LEU A 190 -8.32 -6.25 3.33
C LEU A 190 -9.09 -5.54 4.47
N THR A 191 -10.05 -6.19 5.11
CA THR A 191 -10.87 -5.58 6.18
C THR A 191 -10.00 -5.15 7.36
N LEU A 192 -9.05 -5.99 7.75
CA LEU A 192 -8.14 -5.69 8.85
C LEU A 192 -7.22 -4.51 8.53
N ILE A 193 -6.78 -4.41 7.28
CA ILE A 193 -5.94 -3.32 6.79
C ILE A 193 -6.73 -2.01 6.77
N CYS A 194 -7.94 -1.99 6.22
CA CYS A 194 -8.76 -0.77 6.17
C CYS A 194 -9.11 -0.27 7.58
N ARG A 195 -9.37 -1.17 8.53
CA ARG A 195 -9.54 -0.80 9.95
C ARG A 195 -8.26 -0.26 10.58
N ALA A 196 -7.11 -0.78 10.19
CA ALA A 196 -5.83 -0.27 10.66
C ALA A 196 -5.57 1.15 10.17
N VAL A 197 -5.89 1.42 8.90
CA VAL A 197 -5.80 2.76 8.32
C VAL A 197 -6.71 3.74 9.06
N GLU A 198 -7.96 3.34 9.34
CA GLU A 198 -8.90 4.14 10.11
C GLU A 198 -8.40 4.43 11.54
N ALA A 199 -7.91 3.42 12.25
CA ALA A 199 -7.38 3.55 13.60
C ALA A 199 -6.18 4.50 13.65
N THR A 200 -5.29 4.44 12.65
CA THR A 200 -4.11 5.31 12.54
C THR A 200 -4.51 6.77 12.28
N LEU A 201 -5.41 7.00 11.34
CA LEU A 201 -5.91 8.34 11.05
C LEU A 201 -6.61 8.98 12.26
N LYS A 202 -7.31 8.20 13.08
CA LYS A 202 -7.95 8.69 14.32
C LYS A 202 -6.95 9.20 15.36
N VAL A 203 -5.75 8.63 15.43
CA VAL A 203 -4.71 9.06 16.39
C VAL A 203 -3.79 10.14 15.83
N THR A 204 -3.76 10.33 14.50
CA THR A 204 -2.89 11.29 13.82
C THR A 204 -3.05 12.74 14.33
N PRO A 205 -4.28 13.26 14.59
CA PRO A 205 -4.42 14.58 15.20
C PRO A 205 -3.75 14.69 16.58
N SER A 206 -3.87 13.66 17.42
CA SER A 206 -3.23 13.63 18.74
C SER A 206 -1.71 13.46 18.67
N LEU A 207 -1.19 12.91 17.57
CA LEU A 207 0.25 12.87 17.28
C LEU A 207 0.74 14.29 17.00
N ALA A 208 0.10 14.99 16.07
CA ALA A 208 0.46 16.33 15.68
C ALA A 208 0.43 17.34 16.84
N ASP A 209 -0.55 17.23 17.76
CA ASP A 209 -0.63 18.10 18.95
C ASP A 209 0.48 17.86 19.99
N ARG A 210 1.15 16.70 19.94
CA ARG A 210 2.19 16.30 20.91
C ARG A 210 3.60 16.48 20.38
N LEU A 211 3.73 16.63 19.07
CA LEU A 211 4.96 17.08 18.44
C LEU A 211 5.07 18.60 18.66
N PRO A 212 6.29 19.13 18.81
CA PRO A 212 6.46 20.56 19.00
C PRO A 212 5.89 21.32 17.79
N LEU A 213 5.15 22.40 18.08
CA LEU A 213 4.74 23.45 17.13
C LEU A 213 5.89 24.44 16.89
#